data_AF-A0A1G3PH92-F1
#
_entry.id   AF-A0A1G3PH92-F1
#
_cell.length_a   1.000
_cell.length_b   1.000
_cell.length_c   1.000
_cell.angle_alpha   90.00
_cell.angle_beta   90.00
_cell.angle_gamma   90.00
#
_symmetry.space_group_name_H-M   'P 1'
#
loop_
_entity.id
_entity.type
_entity.pdbx_description
1 polymer ?
#
loop_
_entity_poly.entity_id
_entity_poly.type
_entity_poly.pdbx_seq_one_letter_code
_entity_poly.pdbx_strand_id
1 'polypeptide(L)'
;MFGVILFSVVLLGYGFVLSRQMIANLAGVKEENKEGLNGFAKFMVNFNKFFENEGVLWVLSVVALITGVWNFFAPDFSAIYGPPVIGAFIPSIIMIVNAAVLYPKIIEIINIGQDNKTKYYEIVEKISGLMGIITLVSFFLHIALFREILF
;
A
#
# COMPACT_ATOMS: atom_id res chain seq x y z
N MET A 1 -15.08 13.50 -7.79
CA MET A 1 -14.22 14.36 -6.94
C MET A 1 -13.89 13.71 -5.60
N PHE A 2 -14.87 13.43 -4.74
CA PHE A 2 -14.64 12.81 -3.42
C PHE A 2 -13.93 11.44 -3.50
N GLY A 3 -14.33 10.55 -4.43
CA GLY A 3 -13.71 9.24 -4.61
C GLY A 3 -12.22 9.30 -4.97
N VAL A 4 -11.82 10.25 -5.82
CA VAL A 4 -10.43 10.48 -6.24
C VAL A 4 -9.55 10.98 -5.07
N ILE A 5 -10.08 11.91 -4.26
CA ILE A 5 -9.39 12.39 -3.05
C ILE A 5 -9.22 11.25 -2.05
N LEU A 6 -10.31 10.53 -1.75
CA LEU A 6 -10.29 9.43 -0.80
C LEU A 6 -9.29 8.35 -1.24
N PHE A 7 -9.27 8.02 -2.53
CA PHE A 7 -8.33 7.04 -3.06
C PHE A 7 -6.88 7.50 -3.01
N SER A 8 -6.62 8.78 -3.24
CA SER A 8 -5.29 9.38 -3.09
C SER A 8 -4.80 9.27 -1.64
N VAL A 9 -5.66 9.56 -0.67
CA VAL A 9 -5.33 9.40 0.77
C VAL A 9 -5.05 7.94 1.10
N VAL A 10 -5.82 7.01 0.53
CA VAL A 10 -5.58 5.57 0.68
C VAL A 10 -4.22 5.19 0.09
N LEU A 11 -3.90 5.55 -1.16
CA LEU A 11 -2.60 5.25 -1.78
C LEU A 11 -1.43 5.78 -0.93
N LEU A 12 -1.53 7.01 -0.44
CA LEU A 12 -0.53 7.60 0.42
C LEU A 12 -0.32 6.79 1.71
N GLY A 13 -1.43 6.44 2.39
CA GLY A 13 -1.40 5.64 3.60
C GLY A 13 -0.73 4.27 3.40
N TYR A 14 -1.09 3.56 2.32
CA TYR A 14 -0.50 2.26 2.01
C TYR A 14 0.97 2.36 1.63
N GLY A 15 1.34 3.41 0.90
CA GLY A 15 2.73 3.72 0.60
C GLY A 15 3.58 3.84 1.86
N PHE A 16 3.11 4.59 2.87
CA PHE A 16 3.79 4.72 4.15
C PHE A 16 3.84 3.40 4.93
N VAL A 17 2.74 2.65 5.00
CA VAL A 17 2.70 1.38 5.73
C VAL A 17 3.67 0.36 5.11
N LEU A 18 3.74 0.24 3.79
CA LEU A 18 4.60 -0.73 3.11
C LEU A 18 6.07 -0.31 3.11
N SER A 19 6.37 0.99 3.03
CA SER A 19 7.74 1.50 3.10
C SER A 19 8.26 1.69 4.53
N ARG A 20 7.45 1.37 5.56
CA ARG A 20 7.73 1.67 6.97
C ARG A 20 9.08 1.14 7.47
N GLN A 21 9.47 -0.08 7.08
CA GLN A 21 10.75 -0.67 7.44
C GLN A 21 11.92 0.01 6.70
N MET A 22 11.75 0.34 5.42
CA MET A 22 12.76 1.08 4.66
C MET A 22 12.95 2.49 5.24
N ILE A 23 11.86 3.18 5.58
CA ILE A 23 11.92 4.52 6.19
C ILE A 23 12.57 4.45 7.57
N ALA A 24 12.24 3.45 8.41
CA ALA A 24 12.86 3.26 9.71
C ALA A 24 14.38 3.01 9.60
N ASN A 25 14.80 2.19 8.65
CA ASN A 25 16.22 1.92 8.37
C ASN A 25 16.95 3.18 7.88
N LEU A 26 16.35 3.95 6.97
CA LEU A 26 16.91 5.22 6.47
C LEU A 26 16.98 6.31 7.55
N ALA A 27 16.01 6.33 8.47
CA ALA A 27 15.96 7.26 9.59
C ALA A 27 16.97 6.93 10.71
N GLY A 28 17.83 5.92 10.52
CA GLY A 28 18.86 5.54 11.49
C GLY A 28 18.29 4.93 12.78
N VAL A 29 17.03 4.46 12.74
CA VAL A 29 16.38 3.80 13.88
C VAL A 29 16.89 2.36 13.95
N LYS A 30 18.14 2.18 14.39
CA LYS A 30 18.56 0.88 14.93
C LYS A 30 17.87 0.72 16.27
N GLU A 31 17.12 -0.38 16.45
CA GLU A 31 16.26 -0.66 17.62
C GLU A 31 16.99 -0.59 18.98
N GLU A 32 18.32 -0.51 18.99
CA GLU A 32 19.17 -0.61 20.17
C GLU A 32 19.22 0.66 21.05
N ASN A 33 18.86 1.85 20.57
CA ASN A 33 18.90 3.08 21.38
C ASN A 33 17.53 3.75 21.51
N LYS A 34 16.69 3.25 22.44
CA LYS A 34 15.40 3.84 22.80
C LYS A 34 15.53 5.11 23.66
N GLU A 35 16.69 5.32 24.28
CA GLU A 35 16.99 6.50 25.09
C GLU A 35 17.73 7.54 24.22
N GLY A 36 16.98 8.52 23.70
CA GLY A 36 17.54 9.62 22.89
C GLY A 36 16.86 9.84 21.52
N LEU A 37 15.85 9.05 21.16
CA LEU A 37 15.11 9.26 19.91
C LEU A 37 14.39 10.61 19.91
N ASN A 38 14.63 11.40 18.87
CA ASN A 38 13.89 12.64 18.62
C ASN A 38 12.39 12.34 18.38
N GLY A 39 11.54 13.37 18.49
CA GLY A 39 10.08 13.20 18.41
C GLY A 39 9.59 12.50 17.14
N PHE A 40 10.27 12.70 16.01
CA PHE A 40 9.97 12.05 14.75
C PHE A 40 10.32 10.56 14.75
N ALA A 41 11.51 10.18 15.25
CA ALA A 41 11.87 8.77 15.33
C ALA A 41 10.97 8.00 16.32
N LYS A 42 10.59 8.63 17.44
CA LYS A 42 9.62 8.06 18.38
C LYS A 42 8.23 7.86 17.74
N PHE A 43 7.80 8.83 16.90
CA PHE A 43 6.58 8.69 16.10
C PHE A 43 6.67 7.50 15.14
N MET A 44 7.77 7.37 14.39
CA MET A 44 7.97 6.27 13.44
C MET A 44 8.00 4.89 14.11
N VAL A 45 8.59 4.78 15.30
CA VAL A 45 8.58 3.53 16.10
C VAL A 45 7.16 3.17 16.54
N ASN A 46 6.40 4.13 17.07
CA ASN A 46 5.02 3.89 17.49
C ASN A 46 4.11 3.57 16.29
N PHE A 47 4.32 4.26 15.18
CA PHE A 47 3.65 3.99 13.91
C PHE A 47 3.94 2.56 13.45
N ASN A 48 5.21 2.12 13.45
CA ASN A 48 5.57 0.74 13.11
C ASN A 48 4.87 -0.30 13.98
N LYS A 49 4.89 -0.10 15.31
CA LYS A 49 4.24 -1.02 16.27
C LYS A 49 2.75 -1.18 16.03
N PHE A 50 2.06 -0.13 15.64
CA PHE A 50 0.63 -0.22 15.32
C PHE A 50 0.37 -1.18 14.15
N PHE A 51 1.25 -1.20 13.15
CA PHE A 51 1.17 -2.10 11.99
C PHE A 51 1.91 -3.42 12.15
N GLU A 52 2.38 -3.76 13.36
CA GLU A 52 2.84 -5.12 13.70
C GLU A 52 1.67 -6.04 14.07
N ASN A 53 0.51 -5.47 14.40
CA ASN A 53 -0.67 -6.25 14.74
C ASN A 53 -1.26 -6.96 13.50
N GLU A 54 -1.29 -8.29 13.52
CA GLU A 54 -1.80 -9.09 12.38
C GLU A 54 -3.26 -8.76 12.02
N GLY A 55 -4.11 -8.46 13.00
CA GLY A 55 -5.50 -8.08 12.77
C GLY A 55 -5.61 -6.75 12.03
N VAL A 56 -4.76 -5.78 12.35
CA VAL A 56 -4.69 -4.49 11.63
C VAL A 56 -4.24 -4.72 10.19
N LEU A 57 -3.20 -5.53 9.97
CA LEU A 57 -2.71 -5.86 8.63
C LEU A 57 -3.75 -6.61 7.79
N TRP A 58 -4.53 -7.51 8.41
CA TRP A 58 -5.63 -8.20 7.74
C TRP A 58 -6.74 -7.24 7.30
N VAL A 59 -7.20 -6.36 8.20
CA VAL A 59 -8.24 -5.35 7.86
C VAL A 59 -7.75 -4.46 6.72
N LEU A 60 -6.50 -4.00 6.76
CA LEU A 60 -5.91 -3.21 5.68
C LEU A 60 -5.82 -4.02 4.39
N SER A 61 -5.38 -5.28 4.43
CA SER A 61 -5.36 -6.12 3.23
C SER A 61 -6.75 -6.25 2.57
N VAL A 62 -7.80 -6.47 3.37
CA VAL A 62 -9.18 -6.54 2.87
C VAL A 62 -9.63 -5.19 2.30
N VAL A 63 -9.36 -4.08 2.98
CA VAL A 63 -9.69 -2.73 2.49
C VAL A 63 -8.96 -2.44 1.18
N ALA A 64 -7.70 -2.80 1.05
CA ALA A 64 -6.95 -2.65 -0.20
C ALA A 64 -7.54 -3.47 -1.34
N LEU A 65 -7.92 -4.73 -1.07
CA LEU A 65 -8.55 -5.59 -2.05
C LEU A 65 -9.88 -4.99 -2.53
N ILE A 66 -10.75 -4.60 -1.60
CA ILE A 66 -12.05 -3.99 -1.91
C ILE A 66 -11.85 -2.68 -2.68
N THR A 67 -10.94 -1.81 -2.24
CA THR A 67 -10.69 -0.52 -2.89
C THR A 67 -10.11 -0.69 -4.29
N GLY A 68 -9.17 -1.63 -4.46
CA GLY A 68 -8.57 -1.93 -5.76
C GLY A 68 -9.59 -2.50 -6.74
N VAL A 69 -10.41 -3.47 -6.31
CA VAL A 69 -11.48 -4.05 -7.13
C VAL A 69 -12.55 -3.00 -7.43
N TRP A 70 -13.01 -2.25 -6.42
CA TRP A 70 -14.03 -1.21 -6.60
C TRP A 70 -13.58 -0.15 -7.60
N ASN A 71 -12.37 0.39 -7.47
CA ASN A 71 -11.86 1.43 -8.37
C ASN A 71 -11.59 0.92 -9.80
N PHE A 72 -11.36 -0.38 -9.96
CA PHE A 72 -11.30 -1.01 -11.28
C PHE A 72 -12.64 -0.90 -12.03
N PHE A 73 -13.76 -1.04 -11.31
CA PHE A 73 -15.11 -1.02 -11.87
C PHE A 73 -15.84 0.31 -11.67
N ALA A 74 -15.24 1.27 -10.97
CA ALA A 74 -15.90 2.52 -10.61
C ALA A 74 -16.20 3.36 -11.87
N PRO A 75 -17.47 3.78 -12.06
CA PRO A 75 -17.91 4.52 -13.25
C PRO A 75 -17.33 5.93 -13.34
N ASP A 76 -16.78 6.49 -12.26
CA ASP A 76 -16.12 7.80 -12.26
C ASP A 76 -14.85 7.83 -13.13
N PHE A 77 -14.27 6.67 -13.46
CA PHE A 77 -13.13 6.55 -14.36
C PHE A 77 -13.52 6.15 -15.80
N SER A 78 -14.81 5.87 -16.05
CA SER A 78 -15.32 5.45 -17.36
C SER A 78 -15.86 6.61 -18.21
N ALA A 79 -15.54 7.86 -17.87
CA ALA A 79 -15.84 9.03 -18.71
C ALA A 79 -15.11 8.93 -20.07
N ILE A 80 -15.84 8.32 -20.99
CA ILE A 80 -15.80 7.97 -22.41
C ILE A 80 -14.70 8.58 -23.33
N TYR A 81 -13.92 9.59 -22.94
CA TYR A 81 -12.85 10.14 -23.78
C TYR A 81 -11.62 10.61 -22.96
N GLY A 82 -10.60 9.75 -22.80
CA GLY A 82 -9.26 10.20 -22.39
C GLY A 82 -8.32 9.15 -21.77
N PRO A 83 -7.18 9.59 -21.16
CA PRO A 83 -6.25 8.79 -20.36
C PRO A 83 -6.73 8.23 -18.98
N PRO A 84 -7.94 8.50 -18.43
CA PRO A 84 -8.25 8.16 -17.04
C PRO A 84 -8.43 6.66 -16.77
N VAL A 85 -8.62 5.82 -17.79
CA VAL A 85 -8.63 4.35 -17.62
C VAL A 85 -7.26 3.85 -17.15
N ILE A 86 -6.17 4.30 -17.76
CA ILE A 86 -4.80 3.92 -17.35
C ILE A 86 -4.47 4.54 -15.98
N GLY A 87 -4.89 5.80 -15.76
CA GLY A 87 -4.68 6.53 -14.51
C GLY A 87 -5.41 5.95 -13.28
N ALA A 88 -6.42 5.10 -13.49
CA ALA A 88 -7.13 4.37 -12.44
C ALA A 88 -6.73 2.89 -12.36
N PHE A 89 -6.40 2.28 -13.51
CA PHE A 89 -6.03 0.87 -13.62
C PHE A 89 -4.72 0.57 -12.88
N ILE A 90 -3.67 1.37 -13.10
CA ILE A 90 -2.35 1.14 -12.46
C ILE A 90 -2.47 1.20 -10.93
N PRO A 91 -3.05 2.26 -10.32
CA PRO A 91 -3.28 2.28 -8.89
C PRO A 91 -4.15 1.13 -8.36
N SER A 92 -5.15 0.69 -9.12
CA SER A 92 -6.05 -0.40 -8.71
C SER A 92 -5.31 -1.74 -8.62
N ILE A 93 -4.47 -2.05 -9.62
CA ILE A 93 -3.59 -3.24 -9.58
C ILE A 93 -2.64 -3.14 -8.40
N ILE A 94 -2.02 -1.98 -8.19
CA ILE A 94 -1.09 -1.76 -7.08
C ILE A 94 -1.78 -2.03 -5.74
N MET A 95 -3.03 -1.59 -5.57
CA MET A 95 -3.79 -1.87 -4.34
C MET A 95 -4.05 -3.37 -4.14
N ILE A 96 -4.37 -4.11 -5.21
CA ILE A 96 -4.54 -5.57 -5.13
C ILE A 96 -3.23 -6.25 -4.74
N VAL A 97 -2.11 -5.84 -5.33
CA VAL A 97 -0.78 -6.36 -4.97
C VAL A 97 -0.42 -5.98 -3.53
N ASN A 98 -0.73 -4.76 -3.10
CA ASN A 98 -0.51 -4.30 -1.73
C ASN A 98 -1.30 -5.11 -0.71
N ALA A 99 -2.53 -5.54 -1.05
CA ALA A 99 -3.31 -6.44 -0.20
C ALA A 99 -2.57 -7.76 0.04
N ALA A 100 -2.04 -8.36 -1.03
CA ALA A 100 -1.24 -9.59 -0.97
C ALA A 100 0.07 -9.39 -0.17
N VAL A 101 0.72 -8.24 -0.31
CA VAL A 101 1.96 -7.94 0.40
C VAL A 101 1.73 -7.66 1.90
N LEU A 102 0.66 -6.96 2.25
CA LEU A 102 0.34 -6.62 3.65
C LEU A 102 -0.06 -7.83 4.48
N TYR A 103 -0.78 -8.77 3.87
CA TYR A 103 -1.23 -9.98 4.54
C TYR A 103 -0.95 -11.21 3.68
N PRO A 104 0.30 -11.68 3.64
CA PRO A 104 0.71 -12.78 2.76
C PRO A 104 -0.03 -14.09 3.09
N LYS A 105 -0.45 -14.25 4.35
CA LYS A 105 -1.28 -15.38 4.82
C LYS A 105 -2.61 -15.53 4.06
N ILE A 106 -3.03 -14.56 3.25
CA ILE A 106 -4.19 -14.69 2.35
C ILE A 106 -4.05 -15.89 1.39
N ILE A 107 -2.81 -16.27 1.05
CA ILE A 107 -2.52 -17.44 0.20
C ILE A 107 -2.93 -18.76 0.85
N GLU A 108 -3.03 -18.82 2.19
CA GLU A 108 -3.42 -20.04 2.92
C GLU A 108 -4.88 -20.43 2.68
N ILE A 109 -5.71 -19.45 2.28
CA ILE A 109 -7.11 -19.66 1.93
C ILE A 109 -7.22 -20.36 0.56
N ILE A 110 -6.18 -20.26 -0.27
CA ILE A 110 -6.15 -20.85 -1.61
C ILE A 110 -5.55 -22.26 -1.52
N ASN A 111 -6.27 -23.24 -2.06
CA ASN A 111 -5.82 -24.63 -2.10
C ASN A 111 -4.77 -24.87 -3.20
N ILE A 112 -3.55 -24.39 -2.96
CA ILE A 112 -2.36 -24.63 -3.79
C ILE A 112 -1.31 -25.44 -3.03
N GLY A 113 -0.46 -26.15 -3.77
CA GLY A 113 0.63 -26.96 -3.19
C GLY A 113 1.62 -26.14 -2.35
N GLN A 114 2.20 -26.77 -1.32
CA GLN A 114 3.07 -26.11 -0.35
C GLN A 114 4.28 -25.43 -0.99
N ASP A 115 4.87 -26.05 -2.02
CA ASP A 115 6.01 -25.48 -2.75
C ASP A 115 5.67 -24.13 -3.41
N ASN A 116 4.42 -23.96 -3.88
CA ASN A 116 3.96 -22.71 -4.48
C ASN A 116 3.68 -21.64 -3.43
N LYS A 117 3.21 -22.03 -2.23
CA LYS A 117 3.06 -21.11 -1.09
C LYS A 117 4.41 -20.57 -0.64
N THR A 118 5.42 -21.42 -0.52
CA THR A 118 6.79 -21.00 -0.15
C THR A 118 7.34 -19.99 -1.16
N LYS A 119 7.23 -20.26 -2.46
CA LYS A 119 7.65 -19.32 -3.52
C LYS A 119 6.92 -17.99 -3.42
N TYR A 120 5.61 -18.02 -3.11
CA TYR A 120 4.83 -16.81 -2.92
C TYR A 120 5.36 -15.98 -1.74
N TYR A 121 5.61 -16.59 -0.59
CA TYR A 121 6.15 -15.88 0.58
C TYR A 121 7.52 -15.25 0.29
N GLU A 122 8.42 -15.98 -0.39
CA GLU A 122 9.73 -15.44 -0.79
C GLU A 122 9.61 -14.25 -1.75
N ILE A 123 8.66 -14.27 -2.68
CA ILE A 123 8.41 -13.16 -3.59
C ILE A 123 7.90 -11.95 -2.80
N VAL A 124 6.91 -12.15 -1.94
CA VAL A 124 6.28 -11.07 -1.16
C VAL A 124 7.30 -10.38 -0.26
N GLU A 125 8.16 -11.14 0.42
CA GLU A 125 9.23 -10.60 1.27
C GLU A 125 10.18 -9.70 0.47
N LYS A 126 10.60 -10.14 -0.73
CA LYS A 126 11.51 -9.38 -1.60
C LYS A 126 10.90 -8.08 -2.13
N ILE A 127 9.60 -8.09 -2.42
CA ILE A 127 8.94 -6.93 -3.05
C ILE A 127 8.30 -5.98 -2.04
N SER A 128 8.16 -6.33 -0.76
CA SER A 128 7.37 -5.55 0.20
C SER A 128 7.78 -4.09 0.30
N GLY A 129 9.08 -3.83 0.46
CA GLY A 129 9.60 -2.46 0.51
C GLY A 129 9.47 -1.72 -0.83
N LEU A 130 9.73 -2.42 -1.94
CA LEU A 130 9.62 -1.86 -3.29
C LEU A 130 8.16 -1.47 -3.62
N MET A 131 7.19 -2.29 -3.21
CA MET A 131 5.76 -2.01 -3.41
C MET A 131 5.31 -0.75 -2.67
N GLY A 132 5.87 -0.45 -1.49
CA GLY A 132 5.66 0.82 -0.81
C GLY A 132 6.10 2.02 -1.66
N ILE A 133 7.28 1.94 -2.27
CA ILE A 133 7.81 2.99 -3.17
C ILE A 133 6.93 3.13 -4.42
N ILE A 134 6.60 2.01 -5.07
CA ILE A 134 5.73 2.00 -6.26
C ILE A 134 4.37 2.63 -5.94
N THR A 135 3.82 2.36 -4.76
CA THR A 135 2.55 2.95 -4.31
C THR A 135 2.66 4.46 -4.10
N LEU A 136 3.76 4.95 -3.51
CA LEU A 136 4.01 6.38 -3.34
C LEU A 136 4.20 7.10 -4.68
N VAL A 137 4.95 6.52 -5.62
CA VAL A 137 5.10 7.06 -6.98
C VAL A 137 3.75 7.13 -7.67
N SER A 138 2.94 6.08 -7.53
CA SER A 138 1.60 6.02 -8.13
C SER A 138 0.64 7.03 -7.51
N PHE A 139 0.78 7.33 -6.22
CA PHE A 139 0.07 8.45 -5.58
C PHE A 139 0.43 9.79 -6.23
N PHE A 140 1.71 10.10 -6.42
CA PHE A 140 2.11 11.36 -7.07
C PHE A 140 1.64 11.44 -8.52
N LEU A 141 1.71 10.33 -9.27
CA LEU A 141 1.18 10.25 -10.63
C LEU A 141 -0.33 10.44 -10.66
N HIS A 142 -1.05 9.82 -9.72
CA HIS A 142 -2.50 9.94 -9.61
C HIS A 142 -2.90 11.39 -9.28
N ILE A 143 -2.22 12.06 -8.35
CA ILE A 143 -2.45 13.49 -8.07
C ILE A 143 -2.15 14.35 -9.29
N ALA A 144 -1.04 14.10 -9.99
CA ALA A 144 -0.66 14.88 -11.17
C ALA A 144 -1.69 14.76 -12.30
N LEU A 145 -2.23 13.56 -12.52
CA LEU A 145 -3.24 13.28 -13.55
C LEU A 145 -4.61 13.85 -13.20
N PHE A 146 -4.97 13.89 -11.91
CA PHE A 146 -6.27 14.39 -11.44
C PHE A 146 -6.19 15.78 -10.82
N ARG A 147 -5.12 16.55 -11.11
CA ARG A 147 -4.87 17.88 -10.53
C ARG A 147 -6.05 18.84 -10.70
N GLU A 148 -6.69 18.86 -11.87
CA GLU A 148 -7.86 19.73 -12.14
C GLU A 148 -9.14 19.30 -11.42
N ILE A 149 -9.19 18.07 -10.88
CA ILE A 149 -10.30 17.58 -10.06
C ILE A 149 -10.00 17.79 -8.56
N LEU A 150 -8.73 18.01 -8.21
CA LEU A 150 -8.26 18.14 -6.82
C LEU A 150 -8.10 19.61 -6.37
N PHE A 151 -8.02 20.56 -7.29
CA PHE A 151 -7.79 21.99 -7.07
C PHE A 151 -8.69 22.84 -7.97
#